data_AF-A0A1W9S6B9-F1
#
_entry.id   AF-A0A1W9S6B9-F1
#
_cell.length_a   1.000
_cell.length_b   1.000
_cell.length_c   1.000
_cell.angle_alpha   90.00
_cell.angle_beta   90.00
_cell.angle_gamma   90.00
#
_symmetry.space_group_name_H-M   'P 1'
#
loop_
_entity.id
_entity.type
_entity.pdbx_description
1 polymer ?
#
loop_
_entity_poly.entity_id
_entity_poly.type
_entity_poly.pdbx_seq_one_letter_code
_entity_poly.pdbx_strand_id
1 'polypeptide(L)'
;MYDDYWYEFYLDFALDSSSMVMVDSFRFEQGDAYQELPDSNTTAFEYRTRLDGEYNNADTSMSVTYHDAYRFTGINTDEITVNGTSIAEQEGNISQVEVSFGFSCELSDIVFLTQDINYEGDNYPVSGTAVVEVEIYTSDQIDDIPAMNISWTLTVTFNENGYHARLESDENYWEWDETWGPV
;
A
#
# COMPACT_ATOMS: atom_id res chain seq x y z
N MET A 1 -22.08 -9.69 -20.63
CA MET A 1 -20.87 -10.38 -20.17
C MET A 1 -19.79 -9.34 -20.28
N TYR A 2 -19.39 -8.75 -19.16
CA TYR A 2 -18.14 -8.00 -19.11
C TYR A 2 -17.08 -9.07 -18.93
N ASP A 3 -16.31 -9.33 -19.97
CA ASP A 3 -15.12 -10.15 -19.83
C ASP A 3 -14.18 -9.40 -18.88
N ASP A 4 -13.86 -10.04 -17.76
CA ASP A 4 -13.04 -9.46 -16.69
C ASP A 4 -11.58 -9.53 -17.17
N TYR A 5 -11.12 -8.50 -17.90
CA TYR A 5 -9.81 -8.49 -18.56
C TYR A 5 -8.68 -8.20 -17.56
N TRP A 6 -8.37 -9.17 -16.71
CA TRP A 6 -7.20 -9.14 -15.85
C TRP A 6 -6.00 -9.78 -16.54
N TYR A 7 -4.89 -9.05 -16.57
CA TYR A 7 -3.57 -9.64 -16.73
C TYR A 7 -3.07 -10.08 -15.37
N GLU A 8 -2.67 -11.34 -15.24
CA GLU A 8 -2.21 -11.91 -13.98
C GLU A 8 -0.80 -12.51 -14.15
N PHE A 9 0.09 -12.17 -13.22
CA PHE A 9 1.36 -12.84 -13.03
C PHE A 9 1.29 -13.63 -11.72
N TYR A 10 1.49 -14.94 -11.82
CA TYR A 10 1.36 -15.86 -10.69
C TYR A 10 2.71 -16.48 -10.35
N LEU A 11 3.10 -16.39 -9.08
CA LEU A 11 4.25 -17.08 -8.52
C LEU A 11 3.82 -17.87 -7.28
N ASP A 12 4.10 -19.17 -7.29
CA ASP A 12 3.80 -20.09 -6.20
C ASP A 12 5.10 -20.77 -5.73
N PHE A 13 5.36 -20.66 -4.44
CA PHE A 13 6.52 -21.24 -3.77
C PHE A 13 6.04 -22.12 -2.62
N ALA A 14 6.30 -23.41 -2.72
CA ALA A 14 6.10 -24.37 -1.64
C ALA A 14 7.44 -25.02 -1.26
N LEU A 15 7.83 -24.90 0.01
CA LEU A 15 8.99 -25.58 0.59
C LEU A 15 8.56 -26.17 1.93
N ASP A 16 8.58 -27.50 2.09
CA ASP A 16 8.27 -28.31 3.29
C ASP A 16 7.30 -27.70 4.32
N SER A 17 7.75 -26.71 5.09
CA SER A 17 7.03 -26.00 6.16
C SER A 17 6.43 -24.65 5.76
N SER A 18 6.41 -24.31 4.47
CA SER A 18 5.99 -23.01 3.97
C SER A 18 5.28 -23.08 2.63
N SER A 19 4.26 -22.24 2.48
CA SER A 19 3.58 -21.96 1.22
C SER A 19 3.43 -20.46 1.06
N MET A 20 3.79 -19.93 -0.11
CA MET A 20 3.66 -18.52 -0.43
C MET A 20 3.13 -18.38 -1.85
N VAL A 21 2.05 -17.62 -1.99
CA VAL A 21 1.41 -17.32 -3.27
C VAL A 21 1.47 -15.83 -3.48
N MET A 22 2.04 -15.40 -4.60
CA MET A 22 2.06 -14.02 -5.05
C MET A 22 1.31 -13.90 -6.38
N VAL A 23 0.38 -12.95 -6.44
CA VAL A 23 -0.39 -12.61 -7.61
C VAL A 23 -0.29 -11.11 -7.84
N ASP A 24 0.33 -10.71 -8.94
CA ASP A 24 0.27 -9.35 -9.45
C ASP A 24 -0.76 -9.32 -10.56
N SER A 25 -1.65 -8.35 -10.55
CA SER A 25 -2.70 -8.25 -11.54
C SER A 25 -3.00 -6.82 -11.93
N PHE A 26 -3.35 -6.63 -13.19
CA PHE A 26 -3.73 -5.33 -13.69
C PHE A 26 -4.78 -5.40 -14.79
N ARG A 27 -5.53 -4.30 -14.94
CA ARG A 27 -6.51 -4.13 -16.02
C ARG A 27 -6.61 -2.67 -16.46
N PHE A 28 -7.14 -2.46 -17.66
CA PHE A 28 -7.32 -1.14 -18.27
C PHE A 28 -8.81 -0.83 -18.47
N GLU A 29 -9.15 0.45 -18.41
CA GLU A 29 -10.52 0.95 -18.60
C GLU A 29 -10.57 2.03 -19.68
N GLN A 30 -11.66 2.06 -20.45
CA GLN A 30 -12.08 3.16 -21.31
C GLN A 30 -13.49 3.62 -20.90
N GLY A 31 -13.56 4.71 -20.14
CA GLY A 31 -14.77 5.11 -19.45
C GLY A 31 -15.19 4.02 -18.45
N ASP A 32 -16.41 3.50 -18.57
CA ASP A 32 -16.96 2.47 -17.69
C ASP A 32 -16.71 1.03 -18.20
N ALA A 33 -15.97 0.85 -19.28
CA ALA A 33 -15.73 -0.44 -19.92
C ALA A 33 -14.28 -0.92 -19.75
N TYR A 34 -14.10 -2.21 -19.51
CA TYR A 34 -12.76 -2.83 -19.47
C TYR A 34 -12.19 -3.05 -20.87
N GLN A 35 -10.88 -2.86 -21.01
CA GLN A 35 -10.12 -3.07 -22.24
C GLN A 35 -9.15 -4.24 -22.09
N GLU A 36 -9.02 -5.04 -23.15
CA GLU A 36 -7.98 -6.06 -23.22
C GLU A 36 -6.60 -5.40 -23.30
N LEU A 37 -6.35 -4.45 -24.19
CA LEU A 37 -5.05 -3.78 -24.31
C LEU A 37 -5.20 -2.27 -24.11
N PRO A 38 -4.21 -1.58 -23.53
CA PRO A 38 -4.24 -0.13 -23.42
C PRO A 38 -4.09 0.50 -24.81
N ASP A 39 -4.80 1.60 -25.03
CA ASP A 39 -4.71 2.41 -26.23
C ASP A 39 -4.79 3.90 -25.89
N SER A 40 -4.84 4.76 -26.92
CA SER A 40 -4.94 6.21 -26.72
C SER A 40 -6.26 6.67 -26.08
N ASN A 41 -7.25 5.78 -25.92
CA ASN A 41 -8.53 6.08 -25.29
C ASN A 41 -8.63 5.52 -23.87
N THR A 42 -7.62 4.82 -23.36
CA THR A 42 -7.58 4.34 -21.98
C THR A 42 -7.70 5.51 -21.01
N THR A 43 -8.66 5.43 -20.09
CA THR A 43 -8.95 6.47 -19.10
C THR A 43 -8.46 6.10 -17.70
N ALA A 44 -8.35 4.81 -17.38
CA ALA A 44 -7.91 4.34 -16.09
C ALA A 44 -7.19 2.99 -16.14
N PHE A 45 -6.47 2.69 -15.08
CA PHE A 45 -5.69 1.48 -14.85
C PHE A 45 -5.88 1.07 -13.40
N GLU A 46 -6.22 -0.20 -13.18
CA GLU A 46 -6.22 -0.80 -11.85
C GLU A 46 -5.03 -1.74 -11.72
N TYR A 47 -4.34 -1.65 -10.59
CA TYR A 47 -3.29 -2.56 -10.17
C TYR A 47 -3.69 -3.20 -8.85
N ARG A 48 -3.50 -4.51 -8.74
CA ARG A 48 -3.67 -5.24 -7.49
C ARG A 48 -2.53 -6.20 -7.31
N THR A 49 -2.03 -6.26 -6.09
CA THR A 49 -1.06 -7.28 -5.67
C THR A 49 -1.60 -8.01 -4.48
N ARG A 50 -1.37 -9.31 -4.45
CA ARG A 50 -1.72 -10.16 -3.34
C ARG A 50 -0.56 -11.11 -3.09
N LEU A 51 0.00 -11.06 -1.90
CA LEU A 51 0.89 -12.08 -1.38
C LEU A 51 0.26 -12.64 -0.11
N ASP A 52 0.03 -13.95 -0.08
CA ASP A 52 -0.31 -14.65 1.15
C ASP A 52 0.72 -15.75 1.37
N GLY A 53 1.16 -15.89 2.61
CA GLY A 53 2.15 -16.87 3.00
C GLY A 53 1.89 -17.44 4.39
N GLU A 54 2.26 -18.69 4.56
CA GLU A 54 2.30 -19.35 5.86
C GLU A 54 3.64 -20.05 6.02
N TYR A 55 4.20 -19.97 7.22
CA TYR A 55 5.37 -20.71 7.67
C TYR A 55 5.05 -21.34 9.02
N ASN A 56 5.31 -22.64 9.16
CA ASN A 56 5.00 -23.38 10.39
C ASN A 56 6.07 -24.43 10.70
N ASN A 57 6.74 -24.29 11.84
CA ASN A 57 7.64 -25.31 12.38
C ASN A 57 7.30 -25.62 13.86
N ALA A 58 8.15 -26.37 14.56
CA ALA A 58 7.89 -26.79 15.94
C ALA A 58 7.79 -25.63 16.95
N ASP A 59 8.53 -24.54 16.72
CA ASP A 59 8.70 -23.44 17.67
C ASP A 59 8.27 -22.09 17.09
N THR A 60 7.77 -22.04 15.86
CA THR A 60 7.45 -20.79 15.15
C THR A 60 6.31 -21.01 14.17
N SER A 61 5.29 -20.17 14.26
CA SER A 61 4.29 -19.98 13.19
C SER A 61 4.31 -18.54 12.73
N MET A 62 4.02 -18.33 11.47
CA MET A 62 3.89 -17.02 10.86
C MET A 62 2.95 -17.10 9.67
N SER A 63 1.90 -16.27 9.67
CA SER A 63 1.13 -15.91 8.49
C SER A 63 1.56 -14.52 8.03
N VAL A 64 1.61 -14.33 6.71
CA VAL A 64 1.89 -13.04 6.07
C VAL A 64 0.81 -12.80 5.03
N THR A 65 0.23 -11.61 5.06
CA THR A 65 -0.73 -11.10 4.09
C THR A 65 -0.20 -9.76 3.58
N TYR A 66 -0.15 -9.55 2.26
CA TYR A 66 0.20 -8.27 1.64
C TYR A 66 -0.69 -8.01 0.45
N HIS A 67 -1.60 -7.05 0.56
CA HIS A 67 -2.60 -6.73 -0.46
C HIS A 67 -2.49 -5.26 -0.87
N ASP A 68 -2.23 -5.01 -2.15
CA ASP A 68 -2.37 -3.69 -2.77
C ASP A 68 -3.59 -3.67 -3.67
N ALA A 69 -4.30 -2.54 -3.69
CA ALA A 69 -5.35 -2.26 -4.66
C ALA A 69 -5.34 -0.77 -5.00
N TYR A 70 -4.77 -0.41 -6.13
CA TYR A 70 -4.67 0.96 -6.62
C TYR A 70 -5.44 1.15 -7.92
N ARG A 71 -6.07 2.32 -8.06
CA ARG A 71 -6.73 2.78 -9.27
C ARG A 71 -6.17 4.13 -9.66
N PHE A 72 -5.65 4.18 -10.87
CA PHE A 72 -5.09 5.36 -11.52
C PHE A 72 -6.09 5.84 -12.56
N THR A 73 -6.56 7.08 -12.47
CA THR A 73 -7.45 7.69 -13.46
C THR A 73 -6.79 8.91 -14.08
N GLY A 74 -7.14 9.25 -15.33
CA GLY A 74 -6.58 10.42 -16.01
C GLY A 74 -5.28 10.14 -16.79
N ILE A 75 -5.06 8.89 -17.20
CA ILE A 75 -3.82 8.43 -17.87
C ILE A 75 -3.47 9.23 -19.14
N ASN A 76 -4.46 9.84 -19.78
CA ASN A 76 -4.30 10.67 -20.99
C ASN A 76 -4.75 12.14 -20.77
N THR A 77 -4.73 12.61 -19.52
CA THR A 77 -5.07 14.00 -19.15
C THR A 77 -3.89 14.72 -18.54
N ASP A 78 -4.05 16.02 -18.25
CA ASP A 78 -3.01 16.83 -17.62
C ASP A 78 -2.75 16.43 -16.15
N GLU A 79 -3.69 15.70 -15.55
CA GLU A 79 -3.65 15.21 -14.17
C GLU A 79 -3.88 13.70 -14.13
N ILE A 80 -3.19 13.02 -13.22
CA ILE A 80 -3.44 11.63 -12.85
C ILE A 80 -3.85 11.60 -11.38
N THR A 81 -4.95 10.92 -11.09
CA THR A 81 -5.43 10.70 -9.72
C THR A 81 -5.21 9.25 -9.31
N VAL A 82 -4.66 9.03 -8.12
CA VAL A 82 -4.46 7.73 -7.50
C VAL A 82 -5.37 7.60 -6.29
N ASN A 83 -6.18 6.55 -6.30
CA ASN A 83 -6.97 6.11 -5.16
C ASN A 83 -6.65 4.65 -4.87
N GLY A 84 -6.61 4.25 -3.61
CA GLY A 84 -6.40 2.83 -3.29
C GLY A 84 -5.95 2.55 -1.89
N THR A 85 -5.62 1.28 -1.66
CA THR A 85 -5.24 0.75 -0.36
C THR A 85 -4.03 -0.17 -0.46
N SER A 86 -3.19 -0.15 0.57
CA SER A 86 -2.16 -1.16 0.85
C SER A 86 -2.42 -1.74 2.22
N ILE A 87 -2.29 -3.05 2.38
CA ILE A 87 -2.37 -3.74 3.66
C ILE A 87 -1.21 -4.72 3.72
N ALA A 88 -0.46 -4.72 4.82
CA ALA A 88 0.54 -5.73 5.12
C ALA A 88 0.37 -6.20 6.56
N GLU A 89 0.04 -7.47 6.75
CA GLU A 89 -0.17 -8.09 8.05
C GLU A 89 0.78 -9.27 8.20
N GLN A 90 1.38 -9.40 9.38
CA GLN A 90 2.18 -10.54 9.78
C GLN A 90 1.78 -10.95 11.18
N GLU A 91 1.29 -12.17 11.35
CA GLU A 91 0.83 -12.68 12.64
C GLU A 91 1.43 -14.05 12.93
N GLY A 92 1.63 -14.39 14.19
CA GLY A 92 2.09 -15.73 14.56
C GLY A 92 2.71 -15.80 15.94
N ASN A 93 3.65 -16.72 16.11
CA ASN A 93 4.36 -16.91 17.37
C ASN A 93 5.85 -17.24 17.18
N ILE A 94 6.66 -16.80 18.14
CA ILE A 94 8.04 -17.24 18.33
C ILE A 94 8.12 -17.90 19.71
N SER A 95 8.32 -19.21 19.75
CA SER A 95 8.16 -20.05 20.94
C SER A 95 6.77 -19.87 21.58
N GLN A 96 6.67 -19.21 22.73
CA GLN A 96 5.40 -18.93 23.41
C GLN A 96 4.97 -17.46 23.31
N VAL A 97 5.71 -16.64 22.56
CA VAL A 97 5.42 -15.22 22.41
C VAL A 97 4.58 -15.03 21.15
N GLU A 98 3.43 -14.39 21.29
CA GLU A 98 2.55 -13.98 20.19
C GLU A 98 3.11 -12.69 19.58
N VAL A 99 3.13 -12.62 18.25
CA VAL A 99 3.62 -11.48 17.49
C VAL A 99 2.58 -11.09 16.45
N SER A 100 2.28 -9.81 16.34
CA SER A 100 1.49 -9.24 15.24
C SER A 100 2.12 -7.92 14.77
N PHE A 101 2.21 -7.75 13.46
CA PHE A 101 2.55 -6.51 12.78
C PHE A 101 1.46 -6.22 11.76
N GLY A 102 0.89 -5.03 11.84
CA GLY A 102 -0.08 -4.51 10.88
C GLY A 102 0.45 -3.22 10.26
N PHE A 103 0.28 -3.09 8.95
CA PHE A 103 0.45 -1.86 8.19
C PHE A 103 -0.76 -1.70 7.29
N SER A 104 -1.36 -0.52 7.31
CA SER A 104 -2.38 -0.12 6.34
C SER A 104 -2.01 1.22 5.74
N CYS A 105 -2.40 1.43 4.48
CA CYS A 105 -2.31 2.72 3.81
C CYS A 105 -3.58 2.91 2.98
N GLU A 106 -4.22 4.07 3.12
CA GLU A 106 -5.32 4.51 2.27
C GLU A 106 -4.90 5.80 1.55
N LEU A 107 -5.03 5.78 0.23
CA LEU A 107 -4.81 6.92 -0.66
C LEU A 107 -6.16 7.42 -1.15
N SER A 108 -6.48 8.67 -0.82
CA SER A 108 -7.69 9.35 -1.27
C SER A 108 -7.31 10.54 -2.15
N ASP A 109 -7.70 10.45 -3.43
CA ASP A 109 -7.56 11.50 -4.44
C ASP A 109 -6.15 12.12 -4.49
N ILE A 110 -5.11 11.28 -4.48
CA ILE A 110 -3.73 11.74 -4.66
C ILE A 110 -3.55 12.19 -6.11
N VAL A 111 -3.40 13.49 -6.35
CA VAL A 111 -3.30 14.04 -7.71
C VAL A 111 -1.87 14.40 -8.04
N PHE A 112 -1.41 14.00 -9.22
CA PHE A 112 -0.14 14.39 -9.83
C PHE A 112 -0.38 15.10 -11.15
N LEU A 113 0.50 16.04 -11.53
CA LEU A 113 0.49 16.62 -12.87
C LEU A 113 1.26 15.72 -13.84
N THR A 114 0.63 15.33 -14.94
CA THR A 114 1.21 14.44 -15.96
C THR A 114 2.47 15.03 -16.60
N GLN A 115 2.56 16.36 -16.69
CA GLN A 115 3.75 17.04 -17.19
C GLN A 115 4.97 16.84 -16.28
N ASP A 116 4.78 16.67 -14.97
CA ASP A 116 5.90 16.50 -14.04
C ASP A 116 6.40 15.04 -14.13
N ILE A 117 5.45 14.08 -14.16
CA ILE A 117 5.75 12.64 -14.28
C ILE A 117 6.63 12.32 -15.49
N ASN A 118 6.35 12.95 -16.63
CA ASN A 118 7.00 12.64 -17.91
C ASN A 118 8.39 13.29 -18.10
N TYR A 119 8.79 14.24 -17.24
CA TYR A 119 9.97 15.07 -17.47
C TYR A 119 11.00 15.03 -16.32
N GLU A 120 11.44 13.83 -15.89
CA GLU A 120 12.57 13.62 -14.95
C GLU A 120 12.69 14.64 -13.78
N GLY A 121 11.57 15.18 -13.33
CA GLY A 121 11.49 16.16 -12.25
C GLY A 121 11.22 15.49 -10.92
N ASP A 122 11.37 16.25 -9.83
CA ASP A 122 10.85 15.84 -8.53
C ASP A 122 9.33 15.78 -8.62
N ASN A 123 8.79 14.57 -8.79
CA ASN A 123 7.35 14.34 -8.85
C ASN A 123 6.76 14.36 -7.44
N TYR A 124 5.84 15.27 -7.19
CA TYR A 124 5.12 15.36 -5.92
C TYR A 124 3.61 15.49 -6.15
N PRO A 125 2.78 15.03 -5.20
CA PRO A 125 1.34 15.25 -5.28
C PRO A 125 0.99 16.73 -5.12
N VAL A 126 0.02 17.20 -5.90
CA VAL A 126 -0.52 18.57 -5.80
C VAL A 126 -1.80 18.63 -4.97
N SER A 127 -2.42 17.49 -4.67
CA SER A 127 -3.54 17.37 -3.72
C SER A 127 -3.74 15.93 -3.28
N GLY A 128 -4.61 15.75 -2.27
CA GLY A 128 -5.07 14.45 -1.79
C GLY A 128 -4.64 14.17 -0.36
N THR A 129 -5.05 13.01 0.15
CA THR A 129 -4.73 12.58 1.51
C THR A 129 -4.25 11.13 1.50
N ALA A 130 -3.13 10.87 2.18
CA ALA A 130 -2.68 9.54 2.52
C ALA A 130 -2.85 9.32 4.03
N VAL A 131 -3.46 8.20 4.41
CA VAL A 131 -3.54 7.76 5.81
C VAL A 131 -2.77 6.46 5.93
N VAL A 132 -1.78 6.43 6.83
CA VAL A 132 -0.95 5.26 7.09
C VAL A 132 -1.16 4.85 8.53
N GLU A 133 -1.46 3.59 8.78
CA GLU A 133 -1.59 3.04 10.13
C GLU A 133 -0.57 1.92 10.32
N VAL A 134 0.02 1.85 11.51
CA VAL A 134 0.93 0.78 11.88
C VAL A 134 0.60 0.29 13.28
N GLU A 135 0.56 -1.03 13.41
CA GLU A 135 0.33 -1.74 14.65
C GLU A 135 1.46 -2.74 14.88
N ILE A 136 2.00 -2.77 16.10
CA ILE A 136 3.02 -3.74 16.52
C ILE A 136 2.64 -4.28 17.89
N TYR A 137 2.48 -5.59 17.97
CA TYR A 137 2.17 -6.30 19.20
C TYR A 137 3.15 -7.45 19.44
N THR A 138 3.68 -7.51 20.66
CA THR A 138 4.39 -8.69 21.20
C THR A 138 3.90 -8.98 22.61
N SER A 139 3.46 -10.21 22.88
CA SER A 139 2.86 -10.56 24.17
C SER A 139 3.85 -10.64 25.33
N ASP A 140 5.14 -10.85 25.04
CA ASP A 140 6.26 -10.90 25.98
C ASP A 140 7.57 -10.47 25.27
N GLN A 141 8.68 -10.44 26.02
CA GLN A 141 10.01 -10.14 25.49
C GLN A 141 10.52 -11.23 24.54
N ILE A 142 11.13 -10.82 23.43
CA ILE A 142 11.82 -11.68 22.46
C ILE A 142 13.29 -11.24 22.41
N ASP A 143 14.20 -12.05 22.94
CA ASP A 143 15.61 -11.69 23.08
C ASP A 143 15.79 -10.31 23.75
N ASP A 144 16.38 -9.33 23.06
CA ASP A 144 16.56 -7.95 23.58
C ASP A 144 15.39 -7.00 23.20
N ILE A 145 14.34 -7.51 22.56
CA ILE A 145 13.16 -6.75 22.16
C ILE A 145 12.09 -6.86 23.26
N PRO A 146 11.72 -5.76 23.94
CA PRO A 146 10.72 -5.82 25.01
C PRO A 146 9.33 -6.16 24.47
N ALA A 147 8.40 -6.52 25.37
CA ALA A 147 6.98 -6.57 25.03
C ALA A 147 6.50 -5.19 24.56
N MET A 148 5.72 -5.15 23.47
CA MET A 148 5.27 -3.92 22.83
C MET A 148 3.79 -4.00 22.51
N ASN A 149 3.11 -2.87 22.63
CA ASN A 149 1.80 -2.64 22.06
C ASN A 149 1.82 -1.20 21.53
N ILE A 150 2.12 -1.05 20.26
CA ILE A 150 2.29 0.23 19.59
C ILE A 150 1.24 0.31 18.51
N SER A 151 0.50 1.42 18.49
CA SER A 151 -0.34 1.81 17.38
C SER A 151 -0.11 3.29 17.09
N TRP A 152 0.05 3.62 15.80
CA TRP A 152 0.09 5.00 15.35
C TRP A 152 -0.55 5.17 13.97
N THR A 153 -1.08 6.36 13.74
CA THR A 153 -1.70 6.78 12.49
C THR A 153 -1.00 8.04 11.99
N LEU A 154 -0.48 8.00 10.77
CA LEU A 154 0.07 9.16 10.06
C LEU A 154 -0.91 9.58 8.97
N THR A 155 -1.49 10.78 9.10
CA THR A 155 -2.28 11.42 8.05
C THR A 155 -1.43 12.48 7.35
N VAL A 156 -1.27 12.38 6.03
CA VAL A 156 -0.58 13.36 5.19
C VAL A 156 -1.56 13.97 4.21
N THR A 157 -1.74 15.29 4.26
CA THR A 157 -2.58 16.04 3.32
C THR A 157 -1.70 16.87 2.39
N PHE A 158 -1.76 16.58 1.10
CA PHE A 158 -0.93 17.22 0.08
C PHE A 158 -1.60 18.48 -0.49
N ASN A 159 -0.76 19.40 -0.95
CA ASN A 159 -1.16 20.57 -1.72
C ASN A 159 -0.07 20.95 -2.74
N GLU A 160 -0.35 21.93 -3.60
CA GLU A 160 0.58 22.38 -4.66
C GLU A 160 1.96 22.82 -4.15
N ASN A 161 2.09 23.22 -2.88
CA ASN A 161 3.32 23.78 -2.32
C ASN A 161 4.03 22.84 -1.32
N GLY A 162 3.40 21.73 -0.92
CA GLY A 162 3.93 20.87 0.13
C GLY A 162 2.94 19.86 0.68
N TYR A 163 3.13 19.49 1.93
CA TYR A 163 2.17 18.70 2.69
C TYR A 163 2.08 19.13 4.15
N HIS A 164 0.94 18.86 4.75
CA HIS A 164 0.73 18.86 6.18
C HIS A 164 0.68 17.40 6.66
N ALA A 165 1.43 17.06 7.70
CA ALA A 165 1.42 15.72 8.28
C ALA A 165 1.04 15.76 9.76
N ARG A 166 0.24 14.78 10.17
CA ARG A 166 -0.19 14.55 11.55
C ARG A 166 0.05 13.09 11.91
N LEU A 167 0.93 12.86 12.88
CA LEU A 167 1.17 11.56 13.50
C LEU A 167 0.43 11.49 14.83
N GLU A 168 -0.44 10.51 15.00
CA GLU A 168 -1.22 10.25 16.22
C GLU A 168 -0.82 8.90 16.82
N SER A 169 -0.66 8.84 18.14
CA SER A 169 -0.41 7.60 18.88
C SER A 169 -1.02 7.72 20.28
N ASP A 170 -2.02 6.89 20.57
CA ASP A 170 -2.85 6.97 21.78
C ASP A 170 -3.43 8.38 22.03
N GLU A 171 -3.01 9.05 23.11
CA GLU A 171 -3.43 10.41 23.48
C GLU A 171 -2.49 11.50 22.94
N ASN A 172 -1.42 11.13 22.23
CA ASN A 172 -0.39 12.06 21.75
C ASN A 172 -0.53 12.31 20.24
N TYR A 173 -0.14 13.51 19.81
CA TYR A 173 -0.02 13.83 18.40
C TYR A 173 1.15 14.78 18.11
N TRP A 174 1.68 14.71 16.89
CA TRP A 174 2.72 15.58 16.36
C TRP A 174 2.32 16.03 14.96
N GLU A 175 2.48 17.32 14.67
CA GLU A 175 2.14 17.92 13.38
C GLU A 175 3.33 18.69 12.83
N TRP A 176 3.49 18.65 11.51
CA TRP A 176 4.48 19.43 10.81
C TRP A 176 4.04 19.70 9.36
N ASP A 177 4.58 20.77 8.79
CA ASP A 177 4.40 21.13 7.39
C ASP A 177 5.75 21.04 6.68
N GLU A 178 5.75 20.52 5.46
CA GLU A 178 6.91 20.49 4.57
C GLU A 178 6.56 21.14 3.23
N THR A 179 7.54 21.73 2.57
CA THR A 179 7.37 22.36 1.25
C THR A 179 8.13 21.63 0.16
N TRP A 180 7.58 21.61 -1.06
CA TRP A 180 8.28 21.09 -2.24
C TRP A 180 9.41 22.05 -2.66
N GLY A 181 10.63 21.55 -2.84
CA GLY A 181 11.78 22.34 -3.32
C GLY A 181 12.93 22.49 -2.30
N PRO A 182 14.13 22.92 -2.76
CA PRO A 182 15.36 22.61 -2.05
C PRO A 182 15.51 23.48 -0.79
N VAL A 183 15.91 22.83 0.30
CA VAL A 183 16.50 23.51 1.47
C VAL A 183 17.74 24.29 1.04
#